data_AF-A0A948HYX3-F1
#
_entry.id   AF-A0A948HYX3-F1
#
_cell.length_a   1.000
_cell.length_b   1.000
_cell.length_c   1.000
_cell.angle_alpha   90.00
_cell.angle_beta   90.00
_cell.angle_gamma   90.00
#
_symmetry.space_group_name_H-M   'P 1'
#
loop_
_entity.id
_entity.type
_entity.pdbx_description
1 polymer ?
#
loop_
_entity_poly.entity_id
_entity_poly.type
_entity_poly.pdbx_seq_one_letter_code
_entity_poly.pdbx_strand_id
1 'polypeptide(L)'
;MTIRNRELQRLYSLWYKAADGYRMPDPGWLSPIDLTDYLHHMLHVEVEHGPERYRYRKVGMELQRLYGKNPEGRYIDEMPNPLFRRVASAAYREVVQTRAPTCSTQRFMMGMW
;
A
#
# COMPACT_ATOMS: atom_id res chain seq x y z
N MET A 1 16.33 4.20 -4.25
CA MET A 1 14.95 4.51 -4.68
C MET A 1 14.80 6.02 -4.80
N THR A 2 14.26 6.54 -5.89
CA THR A 2 14.11 8.00 -6.10
C THR A 2 12.62 8.36 -6.16
N ILE A 3 12.12 9.05 -5.13
CA ILE A 3 10.72 9.50 -5.05
C ILE A 3 10.64 10.96 -5.52
N ARG A 4 9.73 11.27 -6.47
CA ARG A 4 9.56 12.64 -7.01
C ARG A 4 8.55 13.50 -6.24
N ASN A 5 7.52 12.87 -5.67
CA ASN A 5 6.45 13.57 -4.95
C ASN A 5 6.92 13.93 -3.53
N ARG A 6 6.75 15.20 -3.12
CA ARG A 6 7.22 15.71 -1.82
C ARG A 6 6.54 15.05 -0.62
N GLU A 7 5.25 14.78 -0.69
CA GLU A 7 4.53 14.10 0.40
C GLU A 7 4.99 12.65 0.55
N LEU A 8 5.21 11.95 -0.57
CA LEU A 8 5.79 10.61 -0.54
C LEU A 8 7.24 10.59 -0.04
N GLN A 9 8.02 11.65 -0.29
CA GLN A 9 9.36 11.79 0.30
C GLN A 9 9.28 11.92 1.81
N ARG A 10 8.36 12.76 2.34
CA ARG A 10 8.14 12.90 3.79
C ARG A 10 7.68 11.61 4.43
N LEU A 11 6.72 10.92 3.83
CA LEU A 11 6.25 9.62 4.30
C LEU A 11 7.38 8.58 4.32
N TYR A 12 8.23 8.56 3.28
CA TYR A 12 9.40 7.69 3.25
C TYR A 12 10.42 8.04 4.33
N SER A 13 10.65 9.32 4.61
CA SER A 13 11.51 9.75 5.73
C SER A 13 10.97 9.32 7.08
N LEU A 14 9.64 9.41 7.30
CA LEU A 14 8.98 8.89 8.51
C LEU A 14 9.17 7.39 8.64
N TRP A 15 8.90 6.64 7.57
CA TRP A 15 9.11 5.19 7.52
C TRP A 15 10.57 4.81 7.80
N TYR A 16 11.53 5.53 7.22
CA TYR A 16 12.96 5.23 7.39
C TYR A 16 13.42 5.48 8.83
N LYS A 17 12.94 6.57 9.44
CA LYS A 17 13.17 6.84 10.86
C LYS A 17 12.54 5.76 11.75
N ALA A 18 11.34 5.30 11.40
CA ALA A 18 10.61 4.26 12.12
C ALA A 18 11.27 2.88 12.02
N ALA A 19 11.92 2.61 10.90
CA ALA A 19 12.66 1.38 10.69
C ALA A 19 13.94 1.30 11.55
N ASP A 20 14.50 2.43 12.00
CA ASP A 20 15.65 2.51 12.93
C ASP A 20 16.80 1.53 12.60
N GLY A 21 17.19 1.48 11.32
CA GLY A 21 18.26 0.58 10.84
C GLY A 21 17.82 -0.86 10.54
N TYR A 22 16.58 -1.25 10.86
CA TYR A 22 15.95 -2.49 10.41
C TYR A 22 15.39 -2.35 8.99
N ARG A 23 14.96 -3.48 8.42
CA ARG A 23 14.35 -3.48 7.08
C ARG A 23 12.93 -2.92 7.05
N MET A 24 12.18 -3.01 8.15
CA MET A 24 10.81 -2.54 8.26
C MET A 24 10.52 -2.01 9.67
N PRO A 25 9.68 -0.98 9.84
CA PRO A 25 9.24 -0.51 11.16
C PRO A 25 8.59 -1.61 11.98
N ASP A 26 8.76 -1.52 13.30
CA ASP A 26 7.94 -2.29 14.21
C ASP A 26 6.46 -1.87 14.06
N PRO A 27 5.49 -2.82 14.03
CA PRO A 27 4.08 -2.51 13.86
C PRO A 27 3.50 -1.50 14.87
N GLY A 28 4.12 -1.32 16.04
CA GLY A 28 3.72 -0.35 17.05
C GLY A 28 4.40 1.03 16.94
N TRP A 29 5.42 1.19 16.08
CA TRP A 29 6.21 2.41 16.03
C TRP A 29 5.46 3.56 15.34
N LEU A 30 4.80 3.28 14.22
CA LEU A 30 4.01 4.27 13.49
C LEU A 30 2.58 4.29 14.05
N SER A 31 2.25 5.34 14.80
CA SER A 31 0.88 5.58 15.23
C SER A 31 0.03 6.05 14.04
N PRO A 32 -1.28 5.72 14.00
CA PRO A 32 -2.20 6.35 13.06
C PRO A 32 -2.17 7.88 13.10
N ILE A 33 -1.81 8.47 14.26
CA ILE A 33 -1.67 9.92 14.43
C ILE A 33 -0.54 10.47 13.56
N ASP A 34 0.60 9.78 13.52
CA ASP A 34 1.77 10.15 12.69
C ASP A 34 1.46 10.09 11.19
N LEU A 35 0.42 9.34 10.83
CA LEU A 35 -0.01 9.09 9.46
C LEU A 35 -1.26 9.88 9.04
N THR A 36 -1.82 10.72 9.91
CA THR A 36 -3.13 11.39 9.71
C THR A 36 -3.23 12.08 8.35
N ASP A 37 -2.18 12.80 7.96
CA ASP A 37 -2.11 13.53 6.69
C ASP A 37 -2.04 12.62 5.46
N TYR A 38 -1.78 11.33 5.63
CA TYR A 38 -1.65 10.35 4.55
C TYR A 38 -2.80 9.34 4.53
N LEU A 39 -3.53 9.17 5.65
CA LEU A 39 -4.54 8.11 5.83
C LEU A 39 -5.58 8.07 4.70
N HIS A 40 -5.99 9.22 4.19
CA HIS A 40 -6.98 9.31 3.12
C HIS A 40 -6.45 8.82 1.75
N HIS A 41 -5.14 8.75 1.57
CA HIS A 41 -4.44 8.19 0.40
C HIS A 41 -3.78 6.83 0.67
N MET A 42 -3.98 6.23 1.85
CA MET A 42 -3.34 4.96 2.24
C MET A 42 -4.28 3.77 2.13
N LEU A 43 -3.68 2.60 1.91
CA LEU A 43 -4.34 1.31 1.92
C LEU A 43 -3.58 0.39 2.87
N HIS A 44 -4.26 -0.17 3.86
CA HIS A 44 -3.73 -1.23 4.70
C HIS A 44 -4.12 -2.58 4.10
N VAL A 45 -3.09 -3.32 3.68
CA VAL A 45 -3.23 -4.68 3.15
C VAL A 45 -2.79 -5.68 4.21
N GLU A 46 -3.65 -6.64 4.51
CA GLU A 46 -3.32 -7.79 5.34
C GLU A 46 -2.80 -8.91 4.45
N VAL A 47 -1.73 -9.57 4.92
CA VAL A 47 -1.10 -10.70 4.23
C VAL A 47 -1.50 -11.97 4.97
N GLU A 48 -2.20 -12.86 4.27
CA GLU A 48 -2.55 -14.19 4.76
C GLU A 48 -1.54 -15.20 4.24
N HIS A 49 -1.14 -16.14 5.09
CA HIS A 49 -0.17 -17.17 4.75
C HIS A 49 -0.84 -18.55 4.64
N GLY A 50 -0.57 -19.26 3.54
CA GLY A 50 -1.05 -20.63 3.29
C GLY A 50 -2.53 -20.75 2.88
N PRO A 51 -2.95 -20.30 1.68
CA PRO A 51 -2.18 -19.73 0.57
C PRO A 51 -1.82 -18.24 0.74
N GLU A 52 -0.78 -17.76 0.06
CA GLU A 52 -0.43 -16.32 0.08
C GLU A 52 -1.54 -15.49 -0.60
N ARG A 53 -2.30 -14.75 0.21
CA ARG A 53 -3.38 -13.87 -0.26
C ARG A 53 -3.29 -12.49 0.40
N TYR A 54 -3.83 -11.49 -0.30
CA TYR A 54 -3.76 -10.09 0.09
C TYR A 54 -5.16 -9.51 0.24
N ARG A 55 -5.52 -9.11 1.46
CA ARG A 55 -6.86 -8.60 1.79
C ARG A 55 -6.81 -7.12 2.14
N TYR A 56 -7.72 -6.32 1.58
CA TYR A 56 -7.81 -4.90 1.91
C TYR A 56 -8.51 -4.72 3.25
N ARG A 57 -7.77 -4.30 4.28
CA ARG A 57 -8.30 -4.13 5.63
C ARG A 57 -8.89 -2.74 5.85
N LYS A 58 -8.19 -1.71 5.38
CA LYS A 58 -8.62 -0.31 5.44
C LYS A 58 -8.20 0.44 4.19
N VAL A 59 -9.12 1.21 3.62
CA VAL A 59 -8.90 1.94 2.36
C VAL A 59 -9.23 3.41 2.61
N GLY A 60 -8.26 4.29 2.39
CA GLY A 60 -8.44 5.74 2.48
C GLY A 60 -9.46 6.27 1.46
N MET A 61 -10.19 7.33 1.83
CA MET A 61 -11.32 7.84 1.04
C MET A 61 -10.93 8.24 -0.39
N GLU A 62 -9.74 8.79 -0.62
CA GLU A 62 -9.31 9.16 -1.97
C GLU A 62 -9.02 7.94 -2.85
N LEU A 63 -8.57 6.84 -2.25
CA LEU A 63 -8.43 5.56 -2.97
C LEU A 63 -9.80 4.95 -3.28
N GLN A 64 -10.77 5.04 -2.36
CA GLN A 64 -12.14 4.58 -2.63
C GLN A 64 -12.76 5.36 -3.81
N ARG A 65 -12.55 6.67 -3.88
CA ARG A 65 -12.95 7.51 -5.02
C ARG A 65 -12.27 7.07 -6.31
N LEU A 66 -10.96 6.80 -6.27
CA LEU A 66 -10.20 6.30 -7.41
C LEU A 66 -10.72 4.93 -7.90
N TYR A 67 -11.05 4.02 -6.99
CA TYR A 67 -11.61 2.71 -7.30
C TYR A 67 -13.10 2.76 -7.71
N GLY A 68 -13.79 3.87 -7.48
CA GLY A 68 -15.23 4.04 -7.73
C GLY A 68 -16.15 3.28 -6.77
N LYS A 69 -15.59 2.58 -5.76
CA LYS A 69 -16.29 1.82 -4.72
C LYS A 69 -15.36 1.60 -3.54
N ASN A 70 -15.89 1.19 -2.39
CA ASN A 70 -15.08 0.75 -1.26
C ASN A 70 -14.69 -0.74 -1.44
N PRO A 71 -13.40 -1.09 -1.67
CA PRO A 71 -12.99 -2.47 -1.80
C PRO A 71 -12.54 -3.09 -0.46
N GLU A 72 -12.78 -2.44 0.69
CA GLU A 72 -12.50 -3.02 2.01
C GLU A 72 -13.13 -4.42 2.15
N GLY A 73 -12.38 -5.34 2.75
CA GLY A 73 -12.74 -6.73 2.92
C GLY A 73 -12.45 -7.63 1.71
N ARG A 74 -12.25 -7.06 0.52
CA ARG A 74 -11.97 -7.83 -0.71
C ARG A 74 -10.52 -8.28 -0.78
N TYR A 75 -10.31 -9.39 -1.49
CA TYR A 75 -8.98 -9.87 -1.83
C TYR A 75 -8.51 -9.31 -3.18
N ILE A 76 -7.19 -9.16 -3.34
CA ILE A 76 -6.62 -8.73 -4.62
C ILE A 76 -7.04 -9.65 -5.76
N ASP A 77 -7.03 -10.97 -5.57
CA ASP A 77 -7.37 -11.94 -6.60
C ASP A 77 -8.82 -11.84 -7.10
N GLU A 78 -9.71 -11.21 -6.32
CA GLU A 78 -11.11 -10.91 -6.65
C GLU A 78 -11.31 -9.61 -7.44
N MET A 79 -10.27 -8.78 -7.59
CA MET A 79 -10.41 -7.50 -8.29
C MET A 79 -10.70 -7.74 -9.78
N PRO A 80 -11.64 -6.98 -10.39
CA PRO A 80 -12.14 -7.29 -11.73
C PRO A 80 -11.06 -7.13 -12.81
N ASN A 81 -10.13 -6.20 -12.62
CA ASN A 81 -9.08 -5.92 -13.60
C ASN A 81 -7.86 -6.86 -13.45
N PRO A 82 -7.57 -7.75 -14.43
CA PRO A 82 -6.44 -8.68 -14.34
C PRO A 82 -5.06 -8.00 -14.32
N LEU A 83 -4.91 -6.87 -15.02
CA LEU A 83 -3.65 -6.13 -15.03
C LEU A 83 -3.38 -5.53 -13.66
N PHE A 84 -4.41 -4.96 -13.03
CA PHE A 84 -4.28 -4.47 -11.66
C PHE A 84 -3.88 -5.58 -10.69
N ARG A 85 -4.58 -6.72 -10.75
CA ARG A 85 -4.26 -7.89 -9.91
C ARG A 85 -2.79 -8.27 -10.01
N ARG A 86 -2.29 -8.38 -11.25
CA ARG A 86 -0.89 -8.74 -11.51
C ARG A 86 0.08 -7.73 -10.91
N VAL A 87 -0.17 -6.44 -11.13
CA VAL A 87 0.73 -5.36 -10.72
C VAL A 87 0.72 -5.16 -9.20
N ALA A 88 -0.46 -5.14 -8.57
CA ALA A 88 -0.60 -4.99 -7.12
C ALA A 88 -0.01 -6.21 -6.39
N SER A 89 -0.34 -7.44 -6.81
CA SER A 89 0.22 -8.65 -6.20
C SER A 89 1.74 -8.72 -6.31
N ALA A 90 2.32 -8.28 -7.44
CA ALA A 90 3.77 -8.25 -7.59
C ALA A 90 4.42 -7.27 -6.60
N ALA A 91 3.86 -6.06 -6.45
CA ALA A 91 4.36 -5.07 -5.51
C ALA A 91 4.27 -5.55 -4.05
N TYR A 92 3.16 -6.18 -3.66
CA TYR A 92 3.00 -6.70 -2.30
C TYR A 92 3.94 -7.86 -2.01
N ARG A 93 4.08 -8.79 -2.97
CA ARG A 93 5.03 -9.89 -2.86
C ARG A 93 6.46 -9.39 -2.68
N GLU A 94 6.86 -8.37 -3.44
CA GLU A 94 8.20 -7.77 -3.31
C GLU A 94 8.45 -7.23 -1.90
N VAL A 95 7.49 -6.50 -1.32
CA VAL A 95 7.58 -5.99 0.05
C VAL A 95 7.64 -7.12 1.07
N VAL A 96 6.80 -8.15 0.94
CA VAL A 96 6.80 -9.32 1.84
C VAL A 96 8.15 -10.05 1.81
N GLN A 97 8.73 -10.25 0.63
CA GLN A 97 9.98 -10.99 0.45
C GLN A 97 11.21 -10.19 0.90
N THR A 98 11.29 -8.93 0.52
CA THR A 98 12.45 -8.08 0.81
C THR A 98 12.41 -7.49 2.21
N ARG A 99 11.19 -7.39 2.79
CA ARG A 99 10.87 -6.58 3.96
C ARG A 99 11.32 -5.14 3.80
N ALA A 100 11.32 -4.60 2.58
CA ALA A 100 11.81 -3.27 2.25
C ALA A 100 10.73 -2.46 1.52
N PRO A 101 10.78 -1.12 1.57
CA PRO A 101 9.80 -0.28 0.91
C PRO A 101 10.08 -0.25 -0.59
N THR A 102 9.01 -0.31 -1.37
CA THR A 102 9.07 -0.18 -2.84
C THR A 102 8.35 1.10 -3.27
N CYS A 103 8.74 1.65 -4.42
CA CYS A 103 8.05 2.78 -5.02
C CYS A 103 7.98 2.58 -6.53
N SER A 104 6.77 2.68 -7.07
CA SER A 104 6.54 2.70 -8.50
C SER A 104 5.59 3.85 -8.84
N THR A 105 5.74 4.40 -10.04
CA THR A 105 4.80 5.37 -10.60
C THR A 105 4.07 4.71 -11.74
N GLN A 106 2.75 4.75 -11.69
CA GLN A 106 1.89 4.13 -12.69
C GLN A 106 0.87 5.16 -13.17
N ARG A 107 0.56 5.12 -14.47
CA ARG A 107 -0.59 5.86 -14.98
C ARG A 107 -1.84 5.05 -14.70
N PHE A 108 -2.66 5.55 -13.79
CA PHE A 108 -4.01 5.05 -13.58
C PHE A 108 -4.91 5.62 -14.67
N MET A 109 -5.46 4.77 -15.53
CA MET A 109 -6.61 5.15 -16.34
C MET A 109 -7.88 4.98 -15.50
N MET A 110 -8.63 6.07 -15.37
CA MET A 110 -9.90 6.10 -14.65
C MET A 110 -10.91 5.18 -15.36
N GLY A 111 -11.66 4.36 -14.61
CA GLY A 111 -12.74 3.52 -15.17
C GLY A 111 -12.42 2.06 -15.47
N MET A 112 -11.28 1.53 -15.00
CA MET A 112 -10.91 0.10 -15.15
C MET A 112 -10.81 -0.64 -13.78
N TRP A 113 -11.78 -0.44 -12.86
CA TRP A 113 -11.70 -0.89 -11.45
C TRP A 113 -12.99 -1.53 -10.90
#